data_AF-A0A2N5M0C0-F1
#
_entry.id   AF-A0A2N5M0C0-F1
#
_cell.length_a   1.000
_cell.length_b   1.000
_cell.length_c   1.000
_cell.angle_alpha   90.00
_cell.angle_beta   90.00
_cell.angle_gamma   90.00
#
_symmetry.space_group_name_H-M   'P 1'
#
loop_
_entity.id
_entity.type
_entity.pdbx_description
1 polymer ?
#
loop_
_entity_poly.entity_id
_entity_poly.type
_entity_poly.pdbx_seq_one_letter_code
_entity_poly.pdbx_strand_id
1 'polypeptide(L)'
;MFNLKINKERQQTIKMSAQTLVQLNISTDHIILHFGQSITKLEIVINNVIDKGTLIIPQKISNNISIPEVSYHFYFQGNHLYLGPVIGFLPERLFYNNPKKLKMRLAKYNHIKGLIFIFRKKNINKAKKTIRGLFYDPVSQSFIKGSFPYPSAIFTRVRIKNKEYSYLKEQIGDRIFNYPYDNVDKFKFWQVLSQFPEIKKHLPYTEEYTNTEQLIQFLSKYESLYLKPVGLSQGRGIYHLKHQHGGFILTPGSGTQLYLPAKEDLAKVLKAEIKENYIIQEEKRAVPGMDKIDFRIYLQKDLHKKWNFSIMEARLAKKGSVITNSSGRQKVLDGKIGLSEIYGFNKEETNQITDYVFSLCKKVLNIMENNSYHLGDAAFDFIIDKDRRIWLLEVQLNYGADKRLDMADEDKVSLPFILPTPFEYAKALAGFNRKNMFVTEFF
;
A
#
# COMPACT_ATOMS: atom_id res chain seq x y z
N MET A 1 -23.11 -26.47 11.87
CA MET A 1 -21.99 -25.78 11.21
C MET A 1 -21.90 -26.33 9.80
N PHE A 2 -21.62 -25.51 8.78
CA PHE A 2 -21.49 -26.03 7.40
C PHE A 2 -20.04 -26.32 7.06
N ASN A 3 -19.81 -27.41 6.35
CA ASN A 3 -18.53 -27.77 5.75
C ASN A 3 -18.68 -27.82 4.23
N LEU A 4 -17.69 -27.33 3.49
CA LEU A 4 -17.69 -27.31 2.03
C LEU A 4 -16.45 -28.04 1.51
N LYS A 5 -16.69 -29.15 0.81
CA LYS A 5 -15.68 -29.99 0.15
C LYS A 5 -15.67 -29.73 -1.35
N ILE A 6 -14.49 -29.79 -1.96
CA ILE A 6 -14.31 -29.63 -3.40
C ILE A 6 -13.97 -30.99 -4.00
N ASN A 7 -14.73 -31.42 -5.00
CA ASN A 7 -14.57 -32.72 -5.67
C ASN A 7 -14.11 -32.53 -7.12
N LYS A 8 -13.27 -33.44 -7.63
CA LYS A 8 -12.74 -33.43 -9.01
C LYS A 8 -13.76 -33.81 -10.08
N GLU A 9 -15.01 -34.06 -9.69
CA GLU A 9 -16.12 -34.27 -10.61
C GLU A 9 -16.33 -33.09 -11.57
N ARG A 10 -16.82 -33.40 -12.78
CA ARG A 10 -17.04 -32.42 -13.86
C ARG A 10 -18.48 -31.94 -13.97
N GLN A 11 -19.41 -32.59 -13.27
CA GLN A 11 -20.82 -32.23 -13.29
C GLN A 11 -21.01 -30.90 -12.55
N GLN A 12 -21.81 -29.99 -13.12
CA GLN A 12 -22.13 -28.70 -12.51
C GLN A 12 -23.24 -28.90 -11.46
N THR A 13 -22.93 -29.66 -10.42
CA THR A 13 -23.87 -30.05 -9.37
C THR A 13 -23.30 -29.76 -7.99
N ILE A 14 -24.13 -29.33 -7.06
CA ILE A 14 -23.79 -29.28 -5.63
C ILE A 14 -24.51 -30.41 -4.91
N LYS A 15 -23.74 -31.28 -4.22
CA LYS A 15 -24.28 -32.43 -3.49
C LYS A 15 -24.42 -32.09 -2.01
N MET A 16 -25.56 -32.45 -1.42
CA MET A 16 -25.83 -32.29 0.02
C MET A 16 -26.95 -33.24 0.48
N SER A 17 -27.12 -33.41 1.79
CA SER A 17 -28.29 -34.15 2.33
C SER A 17 -29.57 -33.30 2.32
N ALA A 18 -30.73 -33.95 2.31
CA ALA A 18 -32.02 -33.26 2.39
C ALA A 18 -32.13 -32.38 3.65
N GLN A 19 -31.58 -32.84 4.77
CA GLN A 19 -31.52 -32.07 6.02
C GLN A 19 -30.68 -30.80 5.88
N THR A 20 -29.60 -30.83 5.09
CA THR A 20 -28.75 -29.67 4.81
C THR A 20 -29.49 -28.64 3.97
N LEU A 21 -30.25 -29.10 2.95
CA LEU A 21 -31.05 -28.22 2.10
C LEU A 21 -32.12 -27.47 2.92
N VAL A 22 -32.85 -28.19 3.79
CA VAL A 22 -33.83 -27.60 4.71
C VAL A 22 -33.15 -26.58 5.64
N GLN A 23 -31.97 -26.92 6.18
CA GLN A 23 -31.23 -26.01 7.05
C GLN A 23 -30.76 -24.72 6.34
N LEU A 24 -30.44 -24.80 5.05
CA LEU A 24 -30.09 -23.63 4.23
C LEU A 24 -31.31 -22.79 3.86
N ASN A 25 -32.53 -23.31 4.02
CA ASN A 25 -33.78 -22.67 3.64
C ASN A 25 -33.80 -22.24 2.15
N ILE A 26 -33.34 -23.13 1.27
CA ILE A 26 -33.31 -22.93 -0.17
C ILE A 26 -34.46 -23.73 -0.81
N SER A 27 -35.34 -23.04 -1.53
CA SER A 27 -36.50 -23.62 -2.22
C SER A 27 -36.28 -23.85 -3.72
N THR A 28 -35.14 -23.42 -4.26
CA THR A 28 -34.77 -23.62 -5.66
C THR A 28 -34.14 -25.00 -5.88
N ASP A 29 -34.17 -25.48 -7.10
CA ASP A 29 -33.48 -26.71 -7.55
C ASP A 29 -31.97 -26.51 -7.79
N HIS A 30 -31.47 -25.28 -7.63
CA HIS A 30 -30.09 -24.91 -7.90
C HIS A 30 -29.52 -23.91 -6.89
N ILE A 31 -28.18 -23.82 -6.87
CA ILE A 31 -27.41 -22.79 -6.17
C ILE A 31 -26.57 -22.01 -7.17
N ILE A 32 -26.48 -20.69 -7.01
CA ILE A 32 -25.60 -19.83 -7.79
C ILE A 32 -24.26 -19.69 -7.05
N LEU A 33 -23.22 -20.34 -7.56
CA LEU A 33 -21.86 -20.24 -7.03
C LEU A 33 -21.17 -18.99 -7.57
N HIS A 34 -20.67 -18.15 -6.65
CA HIS A 34 -19.82 -17.00 -6.93
C HIS A 34 -18.38 -17.33 -6.55
N PHE A 35 -17.47 -17.25 -7.52
CA PHE A 35 -16.03 -17.40 -7.32
C PHE A 35 -15.29 -16.28 -8.04
N GLY A 36 -14.87 -15.24 -7.31
CA GLY A 36 -14.42 -14.00 -7.94
C GLY A 36 -15.60 -13.30 -8.64
N GLN A 37 -15.42 -12.98 -9.92
CA GLN A 37 -16.50 -12.56 -10.83
C GLN A 37 -17.06 -13.71 -11.68
N SER A 38 -16.65 -14.96 -11.43
CA SER A 38 -17.28 -16.12 -12.08
C SER A 38 -18.59 -16.44 -11.38
N ILE A 39 -19.64 -16.64 -12.17
CA ILE A 39 -20.96 -17.07 -11.70
C ILE A 39 -21.29 -18.39 -12.39
N THR A 40 -21.59 -19.41 -11.61
CA THR A 40 -21.91 -20.75 -12.10
C THR A 40 -23.18 -21.26 -11.44
N LYS A 41 -24.17 -21.70 -12.23
CA LYS A 41 -25.35 -22.40 -11.73
C LYS A 41 -24.96 -23.85 -11.42
N LEU A 42 -25.22 -24.30 -10.19
CA LEU A 42 -25.02 -25.68 -9.76
C LEU A 42 -26.38 -26.30 -9.42
N GLU A 43 -26.75 -27.36 -10.13
CA GLU A 43 -27.97 -28.11 -9.81
C GLU A 43 -27.81 -28.84 -8.48
N ILE A 44 -28.84 -28.84 -7.64
CA ILE A 44 -28.81 -29.48 -6.34
C ILE A 44 -29.06 -30.98 -6.51
N VAL A 45 -28.16 -31.79 -5.97
CA VAL A 45 -28.29 -33.26 -5.93
C VAL A 45 -28.37 -33.71 -4.49
N ILE A 46 -29.51 -34.28 -4.11
CA ILE A 46 -29.70 -34.83 -2.77
C ILE A 46 -28.98 -36.17 -2.65
N ASN A 47 -28.07 -36.26 -1.70
CA ASN A 47 -27.39 -37.49 -1.32
C ASN A 47 -27.36 -37.59 0.21
N ASN A 48 -28.22 -38.44 0.76
CA ASN A 48 -28.37 -38.61 2.21
C ASN A 48 -27.25 -39.45 2.86
N VAL A 49 -26.28 -39.95 2.08
CA VAL A 49 -25.02 -40.51 2.60
C VAL A 49 -24.08 -39.40 3.06
N ILE A 50 -24.26 -38.17 2.56
CA ILE A 50 -23.46 -37.01 2.97
C ILE A 50 -23.94 -36.52 4.35
N ASP A 51 -23.01 -36.34 5.28
CA ASP A 51 -23.30 -35.82 6.62
C ASP A 51 -24.06 -34.49 6.58
N LYS A 52 -25.00 -34.32 7.51
CA LYS A 52 -25.74 -33.06 7.69
C LYS A 52 -24.75 -31.89 7.85
N GLY A 53 -24.94 -30.84 7.04
CA GLY A 53 -24.10 -29.65 7.02
C GLY A 53 -22.94 -29.73 6.03
N THR A 54 -22.69 -30.88 5.39
CA THR A 54 -21.65 -31.01 4.38
C THR A 54 -22.19 -30.72 2.98
N LEU A 55 -21.47 -29.88 2.25
CA LEU A 55 -21.72 -29.47 0.87
C LEU A 55 -20.54 -29.94 0.01
N ILE A 56 -20.80 -30.50 -1.16
CA ILE A 56 -19.75 -30.89 -2.11
C ILE A 56 -19.98 -30.15 -3.43
N ILE A 57 -18.99 -29.35 -3.85
CA ILE A 57 -19.00 -28.59 -5.11
C ILE A 57 -17.97 -29.12 -6.10
N PRO A 58 -18.15 -28.92 -7.42
CA PRO A 58 -17.17 -29.36 -8.39
C PRO A 58 -15.95 -28.43 -8.38
N GLN A 59 -14.77 -29.02 -8.57
CA GLN A 59 -13.52 -28.27 -8.70
C GLN A 59 -13.52 -27.45 -9.98
N LYS A 60 -14.01 -28.02 -11.09
CA LYS A 60 -14.08 -27.36 -12.39
C LYS A 60 -15.45 -26.69 -12.54
N ILE A 61 -15.49 -25.37 -12.36
CA ILE A 61 -16.73 -24.57 -12.41
C ILE A 61 -17.01 -23.95 -13.78
N SER A 62 -16.04 -24.00 -14.71
CA SER A 62 -16.24 -23.68 -16.13
C SER A 62 -15.17 -24.33 -16.99
N ASN A 63 -15.27 -24.17 -18.33
CA ASN A 63 -14.26 -24.68 -19.26
C ASN A 63 -12.85 -24.13 -19.01
N ASN A 64 -12.73 -22.93 -18.44
CA ASN A 64 -11.46 -22.22 -18.28
C ASN A 64 -11.06 -21.98 -16.82
N ILE A 65 -11.88 -22.41 -15.85
CA ILE A 65 -11.71 -22.10 -14.42
C ILE A 65 -11.90 -23.36 -13.58
N SER A 66 -10.89 -23.63 -12.75
CA SER A 66 -10.96 -24.59 -11.66
C SER A 66 -10.68 -23.86 -10.34
N ILE A 67 -11.30 -24.31 -9.26
CA ILE A 67 -11.07 -23.81 -7.90
C ILE A 67 -9.79 -24.49 -7.36
N PRO A 68 -8.74 -23.73 -7.02
CA PRO A 68 -7.55 -24.29 -6.37
C PRO A 68 -7.86 -24.91 -5.00
N GLU A 69 -7.14 -25.97 -4.65
CA GLU A 69 -7.27 -26.70 -3.37
C GLU A 69 -6.56 -25.93 -2.24
N VAL A 70 -7.16 -24.81 -1.82
CA VAL A 70 -6.73 -24.00 -0.66
C VAL A 70 -7.93 -23.69 0.23
N SER A 71 -7.72 -23.37 1.51
CA SER A 71 -8.82 -22.97 2.41
C SER A 71 -9.55 -21.74 1.90
N TYR A 72 -10.89 -21.75 1.85
CA TYR A 72 -11.74 -20.60 1.55
C TYR A 72 -12.66 -20.26 2.72
N HIS A 73 -13.04 -19.00 2.80
CA HIS A 73 -14.27 -18.61 3.46
C HIS A 73 -15.44 -18.76 2.49
N PHE A 74 -16.62 -19.05 3.04
CA PHE A 74 -17.86 -19.00 2.27
C PHE A 74 -19.05 -18.55 3.10
N TYR A 75 -20.08 -18.05 2.43
CA TYR A 75 -21.36 -17.71 3.03
C TYR A 75 -22.48 -17.81 2.00
N PHE A 76 -23.72 -17.94 2.49
CA PHE A 76 -24.92 -17.94 1.67
C PHE A 76 -25.67 -16.61 1.77
N GLN A 77 -26.34 -16.23 0.69
CA GLN A 77 -27.34 -15.17 0.67
C GLN A 77 -28.48 -15.63 -0.25
N GLY A 78 -29.58 -16.14 0.33
CA GLY A 78 -30.57 -16.90 -0.44
C GLY A 78 -29.95 -18.15 -1.07
N ASN A 79 -30.24 -18.42 -2.33
CA ASN A 79 -29.63 -19.52 -3.10
C ASN A 79 -28.24 -19.18 -3.68
N HIS A 80 -27.61 -18.08 -3.27
CA HIS A 80 -26.27 -17.69 -3.71
C HIS A 80 -25.22 -18.17 -2.72
N LEU A 81 -24.25 -18.95 -3.19
CA LEU A 81 -23.06 -19.37 -2.44
C LEU A 81 -21.85 -18.52 -2.86
N TYR A 82 -21.30 -17.74 -1.94
CA TYR A 82 -20.09 -16.96 -2.18
C TYR A 82 -18.87 -17.71 -1.65
N LEU A 83 -17.94 -18.08 -2.53
CA LEU A 83 -16.69 -18.77 -2.20
C LEU A 83 -15.50 -17.84 -2.44
N GLY A 84 -14.66 -17.63 -1.44
CA GLY A 84 -13.54 -16.70 -1.55
C GLY A 84 -12.82 -16.38 -0.24
N PRO A 85 -12.26 -15.18 -0.09
CA PRO A 85 -12.11 -14.16 -1.13
C PRO A 85 -11.27 -14.63 -2.32
N VAL A 86 -11.51 -14.05 -3.49
CA VAL A 86 -10.61 -14.17 -4.66
C VAL A 86 -9.94 -12.81 -4.86
N ILE A 87 -8.64 -12.74 -4.60
CA ILE A 87 -7.85 -11.50 -4.59
C ILE A 87 -6.76 -11.60 -5.66
N GLY A 88 -6.75 -10.61 -6.56
CA GLY A 88 -5.68 -10.43 -7.53
C GLY A 88 -4.65 -9.43 -7.01
N PHE A 89 -3.37 -9.79 -7.05
CA PHE A 89 -2.26 -8.89 -6.71
C PHE A 89 -1.42 -8.59 -7.96
N LEU A 90 -1.18 -7.30 -8.21
CA LEU A 90 -0.31 -6.80 -9.28
C LEU A 90 1.03 -6.31 -8.69
N PRO A 91 2.01 -7.20 -8.47
CA PRO A 91 3.33 -6.82 -7.99
C PRO A 91 4.22 -6.22 -9.10
N GLU A 92 5.34 -5.59 -8.70
CA GLU A 92 6.40 -5.23 -9.65
C GLU A 92 6.95 -6.46 -10.38
N ARG A 93 7.50 -6.26 -11.59
CA ARG A 93 8.00 -7.35 -12.46
C ARG A 93 9.03 -8.24 -11.76
N LEU A 94 9.91 -7.65 -10.96
CA LEU A 94 10.94 -8.38 -10.21
C LEU A 94 10.32 -9.44 -9.29
N PHE A 95 9.27 -9.08 -8.55
CA PHE A 95 8.60 -9.98 -7.62
C PHE A 95 7.65 -10.95 -8.32
N TYR A 96 7.09 -10.60 -9.48
CA TYR A 96 6.40 -11.60 -10.30
C TYR A 96 7.34 -12.70 -10.80
N ASN A 97 8.57 -12.33 -11.16
CA ASN A 97 9.58 -13.26 -11.65
C ASN A 97 10.24 -14.07 -10.52
N ASN A 98 10.28 -13.53 -9.29
CA ASN A 98 10.73 -14.24 -8.09
C ASN A 98 9.68 -14.16 -6.97
N PRO A 99 8.56 -14.91 -7.08
CA PRO A 99 7.43 -14.78 -6.18
C PRO A 99 7.73 -15.28 -4.76
N LYS A 100 8.80 -16.05 -4.55
CA LYS A 100 9.26 -16.45 -3.20
C LYS A 100 9.53 -15.23 -2.30
N LYS A 101 9.93 -14.09 -2.86
CA LYS A 101 10.12 -12.84 -2.12
C LYS A 101 8.81 -12.29 -1.54
N LEU A 102 7.66 -12.66 -2.09
CA LEU A 102 6.35 -12.19 -1.61
C LEU A 102 5.84 -12.96 -0.39
N LYS A 103 6.56 -13.98 0.11
CA LYS A 103 6.15 -14.81 1.25
C LYS A 103 5.77 -13.99 2.49
N MET A 104 6.53 -12.93 2.82
CA MET A 104 6.21 -12.10 3.99
C MET A 104 4.87 -11.39 3.84
N ARG A 105 4.44 -11.02 2.62
CA ARG A 105 3.08 -10.46 2.42
C ARG A 105 1.97 -11.47 2.72
N LEU A 106 2.29 -12.75 2.75
CA LEU A 106 1.34 -13.84 2.94
C LEU A 106 1.46 -14.44 4.34
N ALA A 107 2.26 -13.86 5.24
CA ALA A 107 2.46 -14.35 6.61
C ALA A 107 1.15 -14.47 7.41
N LYS A 108 0.14 -13.64 7.08
CA LYS A 108 -1.20 -13.68 7.68
C LYS A 108 -2.24 -14.43 6.84
N TYR A 109 -1.83 -15.30 5.90
CA TYR A 109 -2.75 -16.00 5.01
C TYR A 109 -3.88 -16.71 5.75
N ASN A 110 -3.61 -17.32 6.90
CA ASN A 110 -4.62 -18.02 7.71
C ASN A 110 -5.78 -17.12 8.20
N HIS A 111 -5.55 -15.82 8.35
CA HIS A 111 -6.60 -14.84 8.67
C HIS A 111 -7.38 -14.40 7.42
N ILE A 112 -6.76 -14.50 6.25
CA ILE A 112 -7.38 -14.14 4.98
C ILE A 112 -8.24 -15.31 4.51
N LYS A 113 -7.59 -16.46 4.28
CA LYS A 113 -8.06 -17.62 3.52
C LYS A 113 -8.52 -17.20 2.12
N GLY A 114 -8.62 -18.15 1.21
CA GLY A 114 -9.10 -17.96 -0.14
C GLY A 114 -7.99 -17.88 -1.18
N LEU A 115 -8.38 -17.55 -2.40
CA LEU A 115 -7.48 -17.52 -3.54
C LEU A 115 -6.78 -16.16 -3.61
N ILE A 116 -5.49 -16.13 -3.29
CA ILE A 116 -4.62 -14.97 -3.55
C ILE A 116 -3.69 -15.35 -4.71
N PHE A 117 -3.77 -14.61 -5.82
CA PHE A 117 -2.90 -14.85 -6.96
C PHE A 117 -2.25 -13.58 -7.48
N ILE A 118 -1.00 -13.72 -7.91
CA ILE A 118 -0.29 -12.65 -8.61
C ILE A 118 -0.48 -12.78 -10.11
N PHE A 119 -0.60 -11.65 -10.78
CA PHE A 119 -0.72 -11.62 -12.24
C PHE A 119 0.01 -10.42 -12.83
N ARG A 120 0.08 -10.39 -14.17
CA ARG A 120 0.53 -9.22 -14.93
C ARG A 120 -0.60 -8.78 -15.84
N LYS A 121 -0.66 -7.48 -16.11
CA LYS A 121 -1.58 -6.84 -17.05
C LYS A 121 -1.77 -7.60 -18.37
N LYS A 122 -0.66 -8.01 -19.00
CA LYS A 122 -0.65 -8.76 -20.27
C LYS A 122 -1.28 -10.17 -20.19
N ASN A 123 -1.52 -10.69 -18.98
CA ASN A 123 -2.10 -12.02 -18.78
C ASN A 123 -3.63 -11.98 -18.65
N ILE A 124 -4.24 -10.78 -18.69
CA ILE A 124 -5.68 -10.60 -18.69
C ILE A 124 -6.24 -11.02 -20.05
N ASN A 125 -7.10 -12.03 -20.07
CA ASN A 125 -7.83 -12.45 -21.25
C ASN A 125 -9.26 -11.89 -21.19
N LYS A 126 -9.52 -10.85 -21.99
CA LYS A 126 -10.82 -10.18 -22.04
C LYS A 126 -11.93 -11.06 -22.65
N ALA A 127 -11.59 -11.85 -23.67
CA ALA A 127 -12.55 -12.71 -24.37
C ALA A 127 -13.01 -13.88 -23.51
N LYS A 128 -12.08 -14.57 -22.86
CA LYS A 128 -12.38 -15.72 -21.98
C LYS A 128 -12.80 -15.32 -20.57
N LYS A 129 -12.76 -14.01 -20.25
CA LYS A 129 -12.97 -13.46 -18.91
C LYS A 129 -12.10 -14.16 -17.84
N THR A 130 -10.83 -14.44 -18.15
CA THR A 130 -9.87 -15.08 -17.24
C THR A 130 -8.57 -14.29 -17.11
N ILE A 131 -7.81 -14.59 -16.05
CA ILE A 131 -6.48 -14.05 -15.79
C ILE A 131 -5.53 -15.21 -15.50
N ARG A 132 -4.43 -15.31 -16.27
CA ARG A 132 -3.35 -16.25 -15.96
C ARG A 132 -2.42 -15.67 -14.91
N GLY A 133 -2.07 -16.46 -13.90
CA GLY A 133 -1.25 -16.00 -12.79
C GLY A 133 -0.62 -17.13 -11.99
N LEU A 134 -0.05 -16.77 -10.85
CA LEU A 134 0.48 -17.70 -9.86
C LEU A 134 -0.28 -17.52 -8.54
N PHE A 135 -0.97 -18.55 -8.06
CA PHE A 135 -1.62 -18.50 -6.75
C PHE A 135 -0.70 -18.99 -5.66
N TYR A 136 -0.84 -18.45 -4.44
CA TYR A 136 -0.11 -18.96 -3.29
C TYR A 136 -0.82 -20.17 -2.71
N ASP A 137 -0.11 -21.29 -2.64
CA ASP A 137 -0.52 -22.46 -1.89
C ASP A 137 0.11 -22.42 -0.50
N PRO A 138 -0.70 -22.31 0.58
CA PRO A 138 -0.19 -22.26 1.95
C PRO A 138 0.41 -23.59 2.43
N VAL A 139 0.01 -24.74 1.84
CA VAL A 139 0.50 -26.06 2.26
C VAL A 139 1.93 -26.25 1.78
N SER A 140 2.18 -26.10 0.48
CA SER A 140 3.56 -26.16 -0.06
C SER A 140 4.35 -24.86 0.14
N GLN A 141 3.71 -23.80 0.64
CA GLN A 141 4.24 -22.44 0.72
C GLN A 141 4.88 -21.95 -0.59
N SER A 142 4.25 -22.29 -1.71
CA SER A 142 4.78 -22.06 -3.06
C SER A 142 3.77 -21.32 -3.94
N PHE A 143 4.23 -20.84 -5.09
CA PHE A 143 3.39 -20.15 -6.06
C PHE A 143 3.15 -21.05 -7.27
N ILE A 144 1.89 -21.44 -7.49
CA ILE A 144 1.50 -22.44 -8.48
C ILE A 144 0.78 -21.75 -9.65
N LYS A 145 1.09 -22.15 -10.89
CA LYS A 145 0.47 -21.59 -12.10
C LYS A 145 -1.01 -21.95 -12.18
N GLY A 146 -1.85 -21.00 -12.60
CA GLY A 146 -3.25 -21.27 -12.89
C GLY A 146 -3.92 -20.21 -13.77
N SER A 147 -5.18 -20.47 -14.10
CA SER A 147 -6.09 -19.57 -14.81
C SER A 147 -7.29 -19.33 -13.93
N PHE A 148 -7.53 -18.07 -13.59
CA PHE A 148 -8.51 -17.65 -12.59
C PHE A 148 -9.55 -16.72 -13.21
N PRO A 149 -10.73 -16.58 -12.61
CA PRO A 149 -11.65 -15.51 -13.00
C PRO A 149 -11.08 -14.14 -12.68
N TYR A 150 -11.78 -13.10 -13.11
CA TYR A 150 -11.56 -11.77 -12.53
C TYR A 150 -11.79 -11.85 -11.02
N PRO A 151 -10.91 -11.23 -10.21
CA PRO A 151 -11.02 -11.31 -8.76
C PRO A 151 -12.14 -10.42 -8.23
N SER A 152 -12.48 -10.59 -6.95
CA SER A 152 -13.42 -9.70 -6.24
C SER A 152 -12.74 -8.41 -5.76
N ALA A 153 -11.41 -8.39 -5.62
CA ALA A 153 -10.61 -7.20 -5.32
C ALA A 153 -9.24 -7.28 -6.01
N ILE A 154 -8.70 -6.12 -6.41
CA ILE A 154 -7.34 -5.98 -6.96
C ILE A 154 -6.51 -5.08 -6.05
N PHE A 155 -5.39 -5.62 -5.60
CA PHE A 155 -4.34 -4.88 -4.94
C PHE A 155 -3.24 -4.57 -5.96
N THR A 156 -2.88 -3.30 -6.18
CA THR A 156 -1.78 -2.93 -7.08
C THR A 156 -0.56 -2.34 -6.37
N ARG A 157 0.62 -2.72 -6.86
CA ARG A 157 1.94 -2.11 -6.55
C ARG A 157 2.65 -1.69 -7.84
N VAL A 158 1.89 -1.45 -8.91
CA VAL A 158 2.39 -0.97 -10.19
C VAL A 158 1.43 0.05 -10.79
N ARG A 159 1.97 0.96 -11.61
CA ARG A 159 1.16 1.91 -12.37
C ARG A 159 0.21 1.17 -13.32
N ILE A 160 -1.08 1.51 -13.25
CA ILE A 160 -2.12 1.07 -14.18
C ILE A 160 -2.51 2.28 -15.04
N LYS A 161 -2.60 2.10 -16.36
CA LYS A 161 -3.03 3.19 -17.25
C LYS A 161 -4.54 3.42 -17.08
N ASN A 162 -5.03 4.65 -17.25
CA ASN A 162 -6.46 4.98 -17.04
C ASN A 162 -7.41 4.05 -17.82
N LYS A 163 -7.18 3.82 -19.12
CA LYS A 163 -7.99 2.90 -19.94
C LYS A 163 -8.10 1.49 -19.35
N GLU A 164 -7.03 0.98 -18.76
CA GLU A 164 -6.99 -0.34 -18.17
C GLU A 164 -7.63 -0.37 -16.78
N TYR A 165 -7.42 0.68 -15.99
CA TYR A 165 -8.09 0.86 -14.70
C TYR A 165 -9.61 0.95 -14.90
N SER A 166 -10.09 1.77 -15.82
CA SER A 166 -11.52 1.89 -16.16
C SER A 166 -12.11 0.55 -16.58
N TYR A 167 -11.41 -0.20 -17.44
CA TYR A 167 -11.84 -1.54 -17.83
C TYR A 167 -11.96 -2.48 -16.63
N LEU A 168 -10.94 -2.55 -15.77
CA LEU A 168 -10.99 -3.42 -14.59
C LEU A 168 -12.07 -2.98 -13.59
N LYS A 169 -12.26 -1.66 -13.41
CA LYS A 169 -13.30 -1.08 -12.55
C LYS A 169 -14.70 -1.45 -13.05
N GLU A 170 -14.92 -1.49 -14.35
CA GLU A 170 -16.17 -1.99 -14.94
C GLU A 170 -16.41 -3.47 -14.59
N GLN A 171 -15.36 -4.30 -14.55
CA GLN A 171 -15.49 -5.73 -14.27
C GLN A 171 -15.66 -6.06 -12.78
N ILE A 172 -15.06 -5.28 -11.87
CA ILE A 172 -15.01 -5.63 -10.44
C ILE A 172 -15.57 -4.56 -9.49
N GLY A 173 -16.01 -3.41 -10.03
CA GLY A 173 -16.41 -2.24 -9.28
C GLY A 173 -15.24 -1.46 -8.69
N ASP A 174 -15.53 -0.62 -7.70
CA ASP A 174 -14.56 0.21 -6.98
C ASP A 174 -13.75 -0.59 -5.95
N ARG A 175 -13.12 -1.67 -6.42
CA ARG A 175 -12.41 -2.66 -5.59
C ARG A 175 -10.95 -2.85 -6.04
N ILE A 176 -10.43 -1.87 -6.78
CA ILE A 176 -9.01 -1.74 -7.12
C ILE A 176 -8.43 -0.66 -6.21
N PHE A 177 -7.42 -0.99 -5.42
CA PHE A 177 -6.83 -0.03 -4.49
C PHE A 177 -5.31 0.11 -4.65
N ASN A 178 -4.83 1.23 -4.10
CA ASN A 178 -3.57 1.90 -4.36
C ASN A 178 -3.45 2.40 -5.80
N TYR A 179 -4.50 3.06 -6.29
CA TYR A 179 -4.53 3.70 -7.60
C TYR A 179 -4.82 5.22 -7.45
N PRO A 180 -4.16 6.10 -8.21
CA PRO A 180 -2.96 5.82 -9.01
C PRO A 180 -1.76 5.39 -8.16
N TYR A 181 -0.99 4.40 -8.65
CA TYR A 181 0.23 3.92 -7.99
C TYR A 181 1.47 4.58 -8.63
N ASP A 182 1.72 5.83 -8.26
CA ASP A 182 2.85 6.62 -8.73
C ASP A 182 3.48 7.39 -7.56
N ASN A 183 4.65 8.00 -7.78
CA ASN A 183 5.15 9.02 -6.86
C ASN A 183 4.14 10.16 -6.81
N VAL A 184 3.81 10.64 -5.61
CA VAL A 184 2.94 11.80 -5.46
C VAL A 184 3.71 13.05 -5.88
N ASP A 185 3.10 13.83 -6.76
CA ASP A 185 3.60 15.13 -7.17
C ASP A 185 3.67 16.06 -5.95
N LYS A 186 4.88 16.48 -5.57
CA LYS A 186 5.11 17.23 -4.33
C LYS A 186 4.44 18.60 -4.35
N PHE A 187 4.43 19.27 -5.50
CA PHE A 187 3.85 20.61 -5.59
C PHE A 187 2.33 20.54 -5.55
N LYS A 188 1.73 19.66 -6.37
CA LYS A 188 0.28 19.43 -6.36
C LYS A 188 -0.21 18.98 -4.99
N PHE A 189 0.54 18.12 -4.31
CA PHE A 189 0.25 17.73 -2.93
C PHE A 189 0.18 18.93 -1.99
N TRP A 190 1.20 19.80 -2.02
CA TRP A 190 1.20 21.01 -1.21
C TRP A 190 0.07 21.97 -1.59
N GLN A 191 -0.18 22.19 -2.90
CA GLN A 191 -1.23 23.07 -3.38
C GLN A 191 -2.62 22.63 -2.91
N VAL A 192 -2.93 21.34 -2.96
CA VAL A 192 -4.22 20.81 -2.49
C VAL A 192 -4.34 20.92 -0.97
N LEU A 193 -3.32 20.50 -0.23
CA LEU A 193 -3.41 20.43 1.24
C LEU A 193 -3.29 21.79 1.93
N SER A 194 -2.57 22.74 1.33
CA SER A 194 -2.43 24.10 1.87
C SER A 194 -3.73 24.92 1.84
N GLN A 195 -4.77 24.44 1.14
CA GLN A 195 -6.11 25.02 1.18
C GLN A 195 -6.84 24.74 2.50
N PHE A 196 -6.38 23.75 3.29
CA PHE A 196 -6.98 23.35 4.56
C PHE A 196 -6.16 23.95 5.71
N PRO A 197 -6.63 25.01 6.41
CA PRO A 197 -5.84 25.73 7.41
C PRO A 197 -5.26 24.83 8.51
N GLU A 198 -6.01 23.81 8.92
CA GLU A 198 -5.62 22.85 9.95
C GLU A 198 -4.49 21.92 9.51
N ILE A 199 -4.28 21.74 8.20
CA ILE A 199 -3.17 20.97 7.62
C ILE A 199 -2.03 21.90 7.20
N LYS A 200 -2.35 23.07 6.63
CA LYS A 200 -1.38 24.06 6.15
C LYS A 200 -0.33 24.42 7.21
N LYS A 201 -0.75 24.56 8.47
CA LYS A 201 0.14 24.85 9.60
C LYS A 201 1.18 23.75 9.90
N HIS A 202 1.03 22.57 9.29
CA HIS A 202 1.92 21.43 9.38
C HIS A 202 2.68 21.17 8.06
N LEU A 203 2.60 22.06 7.08
CA LEU A 203 3.32 21.93 5.81
C LEU A 203 4.43 22.97 5.75
N PRO A 204 5.68 22.56 5.46
CA PRO A 204 6.73 23.52 5.10
C PRO A 204 6.26 24.38 3.91
N TYR A 205 6.59 25.67 3.94
CA TYR A 205 6.27 26.54 2.81
C TYR A 205 6.92 26.00 1.53
N THR A 206 6.17 25.93 0.44
CA THR A 206 6.64 25.32 -0.82
C THR A 206 6.15 26.13 -2.01
N GLU A 207 7.03 26.39 -2.96
CA GLU A 207 6.73 27.05 -4.24
C GLU A 207 7.41 26.34 -5.41
N GLU A 208 6.92 26.57 -6.62
CA GLU A 208 7.60 26.15 -7.84
C GLU A 208 8.87 26.99 -8.06
N TYR A 209 9.96 26.33 -8.44
CA TYR A 209 11.21 26.99 -8.79
C TYR A 209 11.11 27.56 -10.21
N THR A 210 11.23 28.88 -10.35
CA THR A 210 11.21 29.55 -11.66
C THR A 210 12.58 30.04 -12.10
N ASN A 211 13.38 30.58 -11.18
CA ASN A 211 14.71 31.12 -11.46
C ASN A 211 15.56 31.27 -10.19
N THR A 212 16.86 31.53 -10.37
CA THR A 212 17.83 31.67 -9.28
C THR A 212 17.56 32.90 -8.41
N GLU A 213 17.04 33.99 -8.99
CA GLU A 213 16.68 35.22 -8.27
C GLU A 213 15.61 34.93 -7.20
N GLN A 214 14.52 34.26 -7.59
CA GLN A 214 13.45 33.83 -6.68
C GLN A 214 14.03 32.94 -5.56
N LEU A 215 14.89 31.99 -5.92
CA LEU A 215 15.51 31.12 -4.93
C LEU A 215 16.34 31.87 -3.89
N ILE A 216 17.11 32.88 -4.31
CA ILE A 216 17.91 33.71 -3.40
C ILE A 216 17.02 34.57 -2.50
N GLN A 217 15.93 35.14 -3.03
CA GLN A 217 14.95 35.88 -2.24
C GLN A 217 14.33 34.99 -1.15
N PHE A 218 13.99 33.75 -1.51
CA PHE A 218 13.50 32.75 -0.55
C PHE A 218 14.55 32.40 0.50
N LEU A 219 15.82 32.30 0.09
CA LEU A 219 16.90 31.92 0.99
C LEU A 219 17.13 32.99 2.05
N SER A 220 17.00 34.26 1.65
CA SER A 220 17.06 35.41 2.57
C SER A 220 15.95 35.39 3.62
N LYS A 221 14.81 34.76 3.31
CA LYS A 221 13.67 34.63 4.24
C LYS A 221 13.78 33.43 5.19
N TYR A 222 14.34 32.31 4.74
CA TYR A 222 14.25 31.02 5.45
C TYR A 222 15.59 30.44 5.93
N GLU A 223 16.71 31.16 5.77
CA GLU A 223 18.11 30.76 6.07
C GLU A 223 18.64 29.55 5.27
N SER A 224 17.78 28.56 4.99
CA SER A 224 18.11 27.35 4.26
C SER A 224 16.88 26.74 3.58
N LEU A 225 17.11 26.12 2.42
CA LEU A 225 16.07 25.62 1.53
C LEU A 225 16.43 24.26 0.95
N TYR A 226 15.41 23.50 0.57
CA TYR A 226 15.56 22.36 -0.31
C TYR A 226 15.02 22.70 -1.71
N LEU A 227 15.81 22.39 -2.72
CA LEU A 227 15.33 22.23 -4.09
C LEU A 227 15.04 20.75 -4.32
N LYS A 228 13.82 20.41 -4.72
CA LYS A 228 13.41 19.03 -4.94
C LYS A 228 12.74 18.87 -6.31
N PRO A 229 13.05 17.83 -7.08
CA PRO A 229 12.30 17.52 -8.29
C PRO A 229 10.86 17.16 -7.93
N VAL A 230 9.90 17.64 -8.72
CA VAL A 230 8.46 17.45 -8.45
C VAL A 230 8.09 15.97 -8.38
N GLY A 231 8.54 15.16 -9.35
CA GLY A 231 8.13 13.75 -9.53
C GLY A 231 9.12 12.67 -9.09
N LEU A 232 10.36 13.03 -8.72
CA LEU A 232 11.37 12.04 -8.31
C LEU A 232 11.20 11.65 -6.84
N SER A 233 11.76 10.49 -6.47
CA SER A 233 11.74 9.97 -5.10
C SER A 233 13.12 9.43 -4.71
N GLN A 234 13.25 8.97 -3.46
CA GLN A 234 14.49 8.43 -2.90
C GLN A 234 15.62 9.45 -2.81
N GLY A 235 15.33 10.74 -2.61
CA GLY A 235 16.35 11.77 -2.46
C GLY A 235 17.11 12.14 -3.74
N ARG A 236 16.78 11.50 -4.89
CA ARG A 236 17.43 11.79 -6.18
C ARG A 236 17.11 13.20 -6.64
N GLY A 237 18.13 13.94 -7.04
CA GLY A 237 18.03 15.32 -7.50
C GLY A 237 17.70 16.33 -6.41
N ILE A 238 17.71 15.97 -5.13
CA ILE A 238 17.53 16.95 -4.06
C ILE A 238 18.81 17.76 -3.91
N TYR A 239 18.68 19.08 -3.80
CA TYR A 239 19.75 19.97 -3.36
C TYR A 239 19.33 20.70 -2.10
N HIS A 240 20.26 20.86 -1.18
CA HIS A 240 20.12 21.69 0.01
C HIS A 240 20.96 22.95 -0.18
N LEU A 241 20.36 24.12 0.05
CA LEU A 241 20.98 25.42 -0.15
C LEU A 241 20.98 26.20 1.17
N LYS A 242 22.11 26.83 1.51
CA LYS A 242 22.23 27.75 2.65
C LYS A 242 23.23 28.86 2.35
N HIS A 243 23.11 29.99 3.05
CA HIS A 243 24.14 31.03 3.04
C HIS A 243 25.40 30.56 3.80
N GLN A 244 26.57 30.96 3.30
CA GLN A 244 27.83 30.82 4.04
C GLN A 244 28.86 31.86 3.58
N HIS A 245 29.47 32.60 4.52
CA HIS A 245 30.60 33.52 4.29
C HIS A 245 30.43 34.48 3.09
N GLY A 246 29.24 35.05 2.88
CA GLY A 246 28.97 35.96 1.77
C GLY A 246 28.61 35.28 0.44
N GLY A 247 28.70 33.95 0.36
CA GLY A 247 28.25 33.13 -0.76
C GLY A 247 27.19 32.10 -0.35
N PHE A 248 27.21 30.96 -1.05
CA PHE A 248 26.24 29.87 -0.89
C PHE A 248 26.95 28.52 -0.72
N ILE A 249 26.37 27.62 0.07
CA ILE A 249 26.66 26.20 -0.02
C ILE A 249 25.50 25.50 -0.70
N LEU A 250 25.78 24.80 -1.79
CA LEU A 250 24.88 23.84 -2.41
C LEU A 250 25.33 22.42 -2.07
N THR A 251 24.48 21.64 -1.40
CA THR A 251 24.75 20.24 -1.06
C THR A 251 23.78 19.35 -1.81
N PRO A 252 24.22 18.59 -2.82
CA PRO A 252 23.38 17.58 -3.46
C PRO A 252 23.04 16.46 -2.48
N GLY A 253 21.95 15.72 -2.73
CA GLY A 253 21.55 14.55 -1.96
C GLY A 253 22.65 13.49 -1.81
N SER A 254 23.60 13.43 -2.76
CA SER A 254 24.78 12.57 -2.70
C SER A 254 25.82 12.99 -1.67
N GLY A 255 25.80 14.23 -1.18
CA GLY A 255 26.54 14.70 -0.01
C GLY A 255 27.70 15.68 -0.27
N THR A 256 28.28 15.72 -1.48
CA THR A 256 29.45 16.57 -1.75
C THR A 256 29.07 18.05 -1.78
N GLN A 257 29.50 18.82 -0.78
CA GLN A 257 29.21 20.25 -0.70
C GLN A 257 29.97 21.06 -1.76
N LEU A 258 29.27 21.97 -2.42
CA LEU A 258 29.85 22.98 -3.30
C LEU A 258 29.72 24.35 -2.67
N TYR A 259 30.84 25.02 -2.44
CA TYR A 259 30.87 26.44 -2.09
C TYR A 259 30.82 27.29 -3.36
N LEU A 260 29.93 28.27 -3.38
CA LEU A 260 29.62 29.12 -4.52
C LEU A 260 29.71 30.59 -4.06
N PRO A 261 30.81 31.30 -4.36
CA PRO A 261 31.07 32.61 -3.78
C PRO A 261 30.15 33.71 -4.32
N ALA A 262 29.63 33.56 -5.54
CA ALA A 262 28.76 34.55 -6.16
C ALA A 262 27.41 33.95 -6.62
N LYS A 263 26.44 34.84 -6.85
CA LYS A 263 25.12 34.48 -7.39
C LYS A 263 25.23 33.85 -8.79
N GLU A 264 26.17 34.32 -9.58
CA GLU A 264 26.41 33.86 -10.95
C GLU A 264 26.90 32.39 -10.96
N ASP A 265 27.71 32.00 -9.98
CA ASP A 265 28.17 30.62 -9.81
C ASP A 265 27.01 29.68 -9.48
N LEU A 266 26.14 30.10 -8.55
CA LEU A 266 24.92 29.37 -8.22
C LEU A 266 24.02 29.23 -9.45
N ALA A 267 23.77 30.31 -10.18
CA ALA A 267 22.94 30.27 -11.37
C ALA A 267 23.51 29.32 -12.44
N LYS A 268 24.84 29.33 -12.64
CA LYS A 268 25.53 28.45 -13.59
C LYS A 268 25.36 26.98 -13.22
N VAL A 269 25.57 26.62 -11.95
CA VAL A 269 25.41 25.24 -11.46
C VAL A 269 23.95 24.80 -11.58
N LEU A 270 22.99 25.61 -11.12
CA LEU A 270 21.58 25.25 -11.19
C LEU A 270 21.09 25.10 -12.64
N LYS A 271 21.56 25.93 -13.58
CA LYS A 271 21.23 25.78 -15.02
C LYS A 271 21.78 24.46 -15.61
N ALA A 272 22.93 24.01 -15.13
CA ALA A 272 23.52 22.74 -15.55
C ALA A 272 22.75 21.54 -14.97
N GLU A 273 22.33 21.61 -13.71
CA GLU A 273 21.78 20.49 -12.94
C GLU A 273 20.25 20.37 -13.02
N ILE A 274 19.52 21.49 -13.03
CA ILE A 274 18.06 21.53 -13.06
C ILE A 274 17.58 21.37 -14.50
N LYS A 275 17.11 20.17 -14.83
CA LYS A 275 16.58 19.82 -16.17
C LYS A 275 15.07 19.53 -16.20
N GLU A 276 14.44 19.45 -15.04
CA GLU A 276 13.02 19.14 -14.86
C GLU A 276 12.37 20.19 -13.95
N ASN A 277 11.06 20.08 -13.71
CA ASN A 277 10.37 20.96 -12.77
C ASN A 277 10.79 20.65 -11.33
N TYR A 278 11.14 21.70 -10.59
CA TYR A 278 11.57 21.64 -9.20
C TYR A 278 10.66 22.51 -8.32
N ILE A 279 10.61 22.16 -7.05
CA ILE A 279 10.06 23.01 -5.99
C ILE A 279 11.18 23.57 -5.13
N ILE A 280 10.95 24.77 -4.61
CA ILE A 280 11.66 25.37 -3.49
C ILE A 280 10.84 25.06 -2.24
N GLN A 281 11.44 24.42 -1.25
CA GLN A 281 10.79 24.11 0.02
C GLN A 281 11.61 24.67 1.18
N GLU A 282 10.93 25.36 2.10
CA GLU A 282 11.50 25.78 3.36
C GLU A 282 12.09 24.58 4.13
N GLU A 283 13.33 24.70 4.60
CA GLU A 283 13.86 23.70 5.50
C GLU A 283 13.21 23.82 6.88
N LYS A 284 12.58 22.73 7.33
CA LYS A 284 12.27 22.52 8.73
C LYS A 284 13.34 21.61 9.32
N ARG A 285 13.88 22.00 10.47
CA ARG A 285 14.90 21.23 11.19
C ARG A 285 14.30 20.66 12.47
N ALA A 286 14.85 19.53 12.88
CA ALA A 286 14.67 18.99 14.21
C ALA A 286 15.41 19.87 15.24
N VAL A 287 15.90 19.28 16.33
CA VAL A 287 16.64 19.98 17.38
C VAL A 287 18.02 20.46 16.84
N PRO A 288 18.41 21.74 17.04
CA PRO A 288 19.72 22.25 16.64
C PRO A 288 20.86 21.41 17.24
N GLY A 289 21.92 21.18 16.44
CA GLY A 289 23.09 20.40 16.86
C GLY A 289 22.92 18.88 16.72
N MET A 290 21.74 18.39 16.35
CA MET A 290 21.53 16.97 16.01
C MET A 290 21.67 16.72 14.51
N ASP A 291 22.10 15.51 14.16
CA ASP A 291 22.01 15.02 12.79
C ASP A 291 20.56 14.95 12.33
N LYS A 292 20.33 14.95 11.01
CA LYS A 292 18.97 14.99 10.44
C LYS A 292 18.18 13.75 10.86
N ILE A 293 16.96 13.97 11.36
CA ILE A 293 16.06 12.90 11.80
C ILE A 293 14.71 13.09 11.14
N ASP A 294 14.23 12.03 10.47
CA ASP A 294 12.88 11.98 9.92
C ASP A 294 12.12 10.81 10.55
N PHE A 295 10.85 11.02 10.87
CA PHE A 295 9.95 9.95 11.26
C PHE A 295 9.14 9.49 10.05
N ARG A 296 8.93 8.18 9.92
CA ARG A 296 7.97 7.62 8.97
C ARG A 296 6.86 6.87 9.70
N ILE A 297 5.62 7.32 9.51
CA ILE A 297 4.42 6.64 10.01
C ILE A 297 3.75 5.88 8.86
N TYR A 298 3.32 4.64 9.12
CA TYR A 298 2.58 3.82 8.17
C TYR A 298 1.13 3.69 8.60
N LEU A 299 0.22 3.95 7.66
CA LEU A 299 -1.21 3.83 7.85
C LEU A 299 -1.76 2.80 6.85
N GLN A 300 -2.62 1.92 7.32
CA GLN A 300 -3.22 0.87 6.49
C GLN A 300 -4.69 0.69 6.83
N LYS A 301 -5.50 0.40 5.81
CA LYS A 301 -6.90 0.01 6.02
C LYS A 301 -6.98 -1.43 6.52
N ASP A 302 -7.91 -1.67 7.43
CA ASP A 302 -8.17 -2.99 8.02
C ASP A 302 -9.34 -3.72 7.33
N LEU A 303 -9.79 -4.83 7.95
CA LEU A 303 -10.98 -5.59 7.58
C LEU A 303 -12.30 -4.78 7.66
N HIS A 304 -12.31 -3.67 8.38
CA HIS A 304 -13.44 -2.75 8.47
C HIS A 304 -13.33 -1.57 7.48
N LYS A 305 -12.31 -1.60 6.60
CA LYS A 305 -12.00 -0.56 5.60
C LYS A 305 -11.65 0.79 6.25
N LYS A 306 -11.24 0.79 7.52
CA LYS A 306 -10.87 2.00 8.27
C LYS A 306 -9.36 2.13 8.34
N TRP A 307 -8.88 3.36 8.17
CA TRP A 307 -7.47 3.71 8.40
C TRP A 307 -7.07 3.43 9.84
N ASN A 308 -5.98 2.69 10.03
CA ASN A 308 -5.35 2.43 11.32
C ASN A 308 -3.86 2.76 11.27
N PHE A 309 -3.30 3.07 12.45
CA PHE A 309 -1.87 3.13 12.68
C PHE A 309 -1.28 1.72 12.62
N SER A 310 -0.20 1.53 11.86
CA SER A 310 0.51 0.25 11.79
C SER A 310 1.80 0.28 12.60
N ILE A 311 2.72 1.16 12.24
CA ILE A 311 4.00 1.34 12.91
C ILE A 311 4.57 2.72 12.55
N MET A 312 5.48 3.22 13.38
CA MET A 312 6.28 4.40 13.13
C MET A 312 7.76 4.05 13.22
N GLU A 313 8.57 4.62 12.35
CA GLU A 313 10.03 4.49 12.33
C GLU A 313 10.64 5.86 12.62
N ALA A 314 11.68 5.92 13.45
CA ALA A 314 12.58 7.08 13.50
C ALA A 314 13.84 6.78 12.69
N ARG A 315 14.24 7.70 11.81
CA ARG A 315 15.32 7.49 10.84
C ARG A 315 16.39 8.56 11.02
N LEU A 316 17.53 8.14 11.55
CA LEU A 316 18.66 9.00 11.82
C LEU A 316 19.57 9.01 10.59
N ALA A 317 19.89 10.19 10.07
CA ALA A 317 20.86 10.37 9.00
C ALA A 317 22.29 10.13 9.49
N LYS A 318 23.19 9.78 8.58
CA LYS A 318 24.63 9.86 8.80
C LYS A 318 25.02 11.33 9.00
N LYS A 319 26.08 11.57 9.79
CA LYS A 319 26.62 12.91 10.01
C LYS A 319 26.86 13.64 8.69
N GLY A 320 26.29 14.84 8.57
CA GLY A 320 26.39 15.69 7.38
C GLY A 320 25.54 15.28 6.17
N SER A 321 24.75 14.21 6.25
CA SER A 321 23.85 13.81 5.16
C SER A 321 22.59 14.68 5.12
N VAL A 322 22.20 15.09 3.91
CA VAL A 322 20.98 15.89 3.69
C VAL A 322 19.72 15.03 3.49
N ILE A 323 19.85 13.71 3.48
CA ILE A 323 18.76 12.75 3.28
C ILE A 323 18.80 11.62 4.34
N THR A 324 17.62 11.11 4.72
CA THR A 324 17.45 10.00 5.69
C THR A 324 16.96 8.71 5.03
N ASN A 325 17.03 8.63 3.70
CA ASN A 325 16.71 7.42 2.94
C ASN A 325 17.78 6.33 3.15
N SER A 326 17.60 5.16 2.55
CA SER A 326 18.53 4.03 2.73
C SER A 326 20.01 4.33 2.44
N SER A 327 20.34 5.30 1.57
CA SER A 327 21.73 5.67 1.28
C SER A 327 22.33 6.63 2.31
N GLY A 328 21.52 7.57 2.82
CA GLY A 328 21.95 8.60 3.78
C GLY A 328 21.67 8.26 5.25
N ARG A 329 20.96 7.17 5.53
CA ARG A 329 20.60 6.75 6.88
C ARG A 329 21.73 6.04 7.59
N GLN A 330 21.87 6.32 8.89
CA GLN A 330 22.73 5.58 9.81
C GLN A 330 21.96 4.50 10.56
N LYS A 331 20.75 4.81 11.06
CA LYS A 331 19.99 3.89 11.92
C LYS A 331 18.47 4.04 11.71
N VAL A 332 17.74 2.94 11.88
CA VAL A 332 16.27 2.91 12.03
C VAL A 332 15.94 2.47 13.46
N LEU A 333 15.03 3.19 14.10
CA LEU A 333 14.48 2.85 15.41
C LEU A 333 12.96 2.70 15.32
N ASP A 334 12.37 2.02 16.29
CA ASP A 334 10.94 2.18 16.58
C ASP A 334 10.66 3.66 16.85
N GLY A 335 9.60 4.19 16.23
CA GLY A 335 9.28 5.61 16.29
C GLY A 335 8.99 6.11 17.70
N LYS A 336 8.37 5.28 18.56
CA LYS A 336 8.10 5.67 19.95
C LYS A 336 9.39 5.73 20.77
N ILE A 337 10.31 4.80 20.53
CA ILE A 337 11.66 4.86 21.11
C ILE A 337 12.37 6.14 20.65
N GLY A 338 12.35 6.43 19.36
CA GLY A 338 12.95 7.65 18.82
C GLY A 338 12.34 8.92 19.42
N LEU A 339 11.02 8.99 19.60
CA LEU A 339 10.35 10.10 20.27
C LEU A 339 10.86 10.29 21.70
N SER A 340 11.02 9.21 22.46
CA SER A 340 11.49 9.27 23.84
C SER A 340 12.98 9.63 23.94
N GLU A 341 13.85 8.95 23.19
CA GLU A 341 15.30 9.14 23.26
C GLU A 341 15.75 10.50 22.72
N ILE A 342 15.11 11.00 21.65
CA ILE A 342 15.53 12.23 20.97
C ILE A 342 14.90 13.47 21.60
N TYR A 343 13.61 13.41 21.97
CA TYR A 343 12.86 14.58 22.44
C TYR A 343 12.54 14.54 23.94
N GLY A 344 12.93 13.47 24.64
CA GLY A 344 12.67 13.30 26.07
C GLY A 344 11.18 13.09 26.39
N PHE A 345 10.37 12.68 25.41
CA PHE A 345 8.94 12.47 25.64
C PHE A 345 8.72 11.27 26.56
N ASN A 346 7.87 11.45 27.57
CA ASN A 346 7.38 10.35 28.38
C ASN A 346 6.37 9.49 27.58
N LYS A 347 5.90 8.40 28.19
CA LYS A 347 4.97 7.46 27.53
C LYS A 347 3.66 8.10 27.10
N GLU A 348 3.11 9.01 27.91
CA GLU A 348 1.85 9.69 27.61
C GLU A 348 2.02 10.70 26.48
N GLU A 349 3.05 11.56 26.55
CA GLU A 349 3.39 12.51 25.48
C GLU A 349 3.66 11.78 24.16
N THR A 350 4.38 10.66 24.20
CA THR A 350 4.67 9.83 23.02
C THR A 350 3.39 9.30 22.38
N ASN A 351 2.42 8.84 23.17
CA ASN A 351 1.13 8.37 22.66
C ASN A 351 0.31 9.53 22.09
N GLN A 352 0.23 10.66 22.80
CA GLN A 352 -0.49 11.86 22.35
C GLN A 352 0.04 12.36 20.99
N ILE A 353 1.36 12.43 20.83
CA ILE A 353 1.99 12.82 19.56
C ILE A 353 1.70 11.79 18.47
N THR A 354 1.81 10.50 18.78
CA THR A 354 1.52 9.44 17.81
C THR A 354 0.07 9.52 17.32
N ASP A 355 -0.89 9.69 18.22
CA ASP A 355 -2.32 9.79 17.90
C ASP A 355 -2.64 11.08 17.13
N TYR A 356 -1.96 12.18 17.47
CA TYR A 356 -2.08 13.44 16.75
C TYR A 356 -1.58 13.31 15.31
N VAL A 357 -0.36 12.77 15.11
CA VAL A 357 0.22 12.53 13.79
C VAL A 357 -0.67 11.58 12.99
N PHE A 358 -1.13 10.48 13.59
CA PHE A 358 -2.06 9.56 12.95
C PHE A 358 -3.34 10.27 12.47
N SER A 359 -3.95 11.08 13.34
CA SER A 359 -5.16 11.84 13.02
C SER A 359 -4.92 12.85 11.89
N LEU A 360 -3.77 13.52 11.89
CA LEU A 360 -3.37 14.45 10.83
C LEU A 360 -3.17 13.72 9.48
N CYS A 361 -2.40 12.63 9.46
CA CYS A 361 -2.18 11.81 8.27
C CYS A 361 -3.50 11.23 7.73
N LYS A 362 -4.40 10.78 8.61
CA LYS A 362 -5.73 10.29 8.22
C LYS A 362 -6.57 11.37 7.53
N LYS A 363 -6.54 12.62 8.01
CA LYS A 363 -7.20 13.75 7.33
C LYS A 363 -6.63 13.97 5.93
N VAL A 364 -5.31 13.96 5.80
CA VAL A 364 -4.63 14.08 4.49
C VAL A 364 -5.07 12.95 3.55
N LEU A 365 -5.09 11.71 4.01
CA LEU A 365 -5.52 10.57 3.21
C LEU A 365 -6.99 10.71 2.76
N ASN A 366 -7.89 11.14 3.63
CA ASN A 366 -9.29 11.37 3.27
C ASN A 366 -9.42 12.45 2.16
N ILE A 367 -8.63 13.53 2.24
CA ILE A 367 -8.60 14.56 1.18
C ILE A 367 -8.09 13.96 -0.13
N MET A 368 -7.04 13.13 -0.09
CA MET A 368 -6.53 12.43 -1.27
C MET A 368 -7.59 11.50 -1.87
N GLU A 369 -8.31 10.74 -1.05
CA GLU A 369 -9.37 9.85 -1.53
C GLU A 369 -10.53 10.60 -2.18
N ASN A 370 -10.86 11.79 -1.69
CA ASN A 370 -11.80 12.71 -2.35
C ASN A 370 -11.28 13.29 -3.68
N ASN A 371 -9.96 13.21 -3.93
CA ASN A 371 -9.29 13.67 -5.14
C ASN A 371 -8.87 12.52 -6.07
N SER A 372 -9.76 11.53 -6.25
CA SER A 372 -9.60 10.39 -7.18
C SER A 372 -8.54 9.34 -6.81
N TYR A 373 -8.03 9.36 -5.57
CA TYR A 373 -7.20 8.25 -5.09
C TYR A 373 -8.07 7.16 -4.46
N HIS A 374 -7.73 5.90 -4.73
CA HIS A 374 -8.31 4.74 -4.08
C HIS A 374 -7.20 4.08 -3.28
N LEU A 375 -7.12 4.34 -1.97
CA LEU A 375 -5.98 3.95 -1.14
C LEU A 375 -6.34 2.81 -0.19
N GLY A 376 -5.38 1.92 0.04
CA GLY A 376 -5.44 0.90 1.09
C GLY A 376 -4.28 1.00 2.07
N ASP A 377 -3.16 1.59 1.65
CA ASP A 377 -2.06 1.93 2.54
C ASP A 377 -1.19 3.07 2.01
N ALA A 378 -0.56 3.78 2.94
CA ALA A 378 0.37 4.87 2.67
C ALA A 378 1.36 5.00 3.83
N ALA A 379 2.47 5.70 3.57
CA ALA A 379 3.36 6.17 4.60
C ALA A 379 3.55 7.68 4.52
N PHE A 380 3.85 8.32 5.64
CA PHE A 380 4.16 9.74 5.69
C PHE A 380 5.50 9.95 6.33
N ASP A 381 6.33 10.77 5.70
CA ASP A 381 7.54 11.32 6.31
C ASP A 381 7.20 12.64 6.99
N PHE A 382 7.61 12.78 8.24
CA PHE A 382 7.41 14.00 9.03
C PHE A 382 8.60 14.23 9.97
N ILE A 383 8.70 15.46 10.48
CA ILE A 383 9.65 15.82 11.53
C ILE A 383 8.95 16.56 12.66
N ILE A 384 9.65 16.66 13.79
CA ILE A 384 9.25 17.48 14.93
C ILE A 384 10.35 18.53 15.10
N ASP A 385 9.99 19.81 15.09
CA ASP A 385 10.97 20.89 15.26
C ASP A 385 11.30 21.14 16.75
N LYS A 386 12.24 22.06 17.00
CA LYS A 386 12.65 22.47 18.35
C LYS A 386 11.50 22.99 19.23
N ASP A 387 10.45 23.52 18.61
CA ASP A 387 9.26 24.07 19.27
C ASP A 387 8.15 23.00 19.38
N ARG A 388 8.51 21.73 19.19
CA ARG A 388 7.63 20.54 19.21
C ARG A 388 6.52 20.58 18.16
N ARG A 389 6.67 21.36 17.09
CA ARG A 389 5.69 21.41 15.99
C ARG A 389 5.98 20.30 14.99
N ILE A 390 4.90 19.68 14.54
CA ILE A 390 4.95 18.61 13.55
C ILE A 390 4.89 19.21 12.14
N TRP A 391 5.82 18.78 11.28
CA TRP A 391 5.88 19.15 9.87
C TRP A 391 5.81 17.90 9.00
N LEU A 392 4.73 17.75 8.24
CA LEU A 392 4.60 16.71 7.21
C LEU A 392 5.47 17.09 6.02
N LEU A 393 6.41 16.22 5.67
CA LEU A 393 7.33 16.45 4.57
C LEU A 393 6.79 15.87 3.27
N GLU A 394 6.43 14.57 3.28
CA GLU A 394 6.03 13.84 2.07
C GLU A 394 5.05 12.71 2.39
N VAL A 395 4.12 12.45 1.47
CA VAL A 395 3.32 11.22 1.45
C VAL A 395 3.93 10.23 0.45
N GLN A 396 3.97 8.96 0.84
CA GLN A 396 4.57 7.87 0.08
C GLN A 396 3.55 6.76 -0.14
N LEU A 397 2.98 6.70 -1.35
CA LEU A 397 2.12 5.59 -1.77
C LEU A 397 2.96 4.38 -2.23
N ASN A 398 4.15 4.65 -2.78
CA ASN A 398 5.15 3.66 -3.12
C ASN A 398 6.36 3.76 -2.18
N TYR A 399 6.24 3.20 -0.99
CA TYR A 399 7.31 3.20 0.01
C TYR A 399 8.32 2.04 -0.13
N GLY A 400 8.27 1.30 -1.26
CA GLY A 400 9.32 0.33 -1.64
C GLY A 400 9.52 -0.85 -0.67
N ALA A 401 8.50 -1.24 0.10
CA ALA A 401 8.65 -2.25 1.16
C ALA A 401 9.19 -3.60 0.69
N ASP A 402 8.77 -4.11 -0.46
CA ASP A 402 9.29 -5.37 -0.98
C ASP A 402 10.79 -5.30 -1.35
N LYS A 403 11.30 -4.11 -1.71
CA LYS A 403 12.73 -3.93 -2.03
C LYS A 403 13.61 -3.95 -0.79
N ARG A 404 13.03 -3.66 0.38
CA ARG A 404 13.71 -3.71 1.68
C ARG A 404 13.94 -5.14 2.18
N LEU A 405 13.31 -6.14 1.56
CA LEU A 405 13.49 -7.56 1.92
C LEU A 405 14.94 -8.03 1.80
N ASP A 406 15.70 -7.43 0.88
CA ASP A 406 17.10 -7.77 0.64
C ASP A 406 18.09 -6.87 1.42
N MET A 407 17.59 -5.98 2.30
CA MET A 407 18.43 -5.05 3.07
C MET A 407 18.91 -5.66 4.40
N ALA A 408 19.60 -4.88 5.23
CA ALA A 408 19.96 -5.27 6.59
C ALA A 408 18.71 -5.41 7.48
N ASP A 409 18.79 -6.18 8.58
CA ASP A 409 17.61 -6.48 9.41
C ASP A 409 17.05 -5.24 10.13
N GLU A 410 17.90 -4.28 10.46
CA GLU A 410 17.47 -2.97 10.97
C GLU A 410 16.55 -2.21 9.98
N ASP A 411 16.73 -2.40 8.67
CA ASP A 411 15.87 -1.83 7.64
C ASP A 411 14.58 -2.65 7.42
N LYS A 412 14.39 -3.76 8.13
CA LYS A 412 13.22 -4.64 7.99
C LYS A 412 12.22 -4.55 9.15
N VAL A 413 12.52 -3.79 10.20
CA VAL A 413 11.72 -3.73 11.45
C VAL A 413 10.22 -3.53 11.21
N SER A 414 9.82 -2.66 10.25
CA SER A 414 8.41 -2.44 9.95
C SER A 414 7.76 -3.45 9.00
N LEU A 415 8.54 -4.25 8.26
CA LEU A 415 8.03 -5.11 7.20
C LEU A 415 6.99 -6.14 7.68
N PRO A 416 7.16 -6.81 8.84
CA PRO A 416 6.16 -7.74 9.37
C PRO A 416 4.79 -7.09 9.62
N PHE A 417 4.76 -5.80 9.94
CA PHE A 417 3.53 -5.05 10.22
C PHE A 417 2.86 -4.50 8.96
N ILE A 418 3.65 -4.14 7.94
CA ILE A 418 3.14 -3.40 6.77
C ILE A 418 2.93 -4.26 5.52
N LEU A 419 3.62 -5.39 5.39
CA LEU A 419 3.50 -6.23 4.19
C LEU A 419 2.24 -7.11 4.14
N PRO A 420 1.78 -7.73 5.24
CA PRO A 420 0.61 -8.62 5.21
C PRO A 420 -0.73 -7.90 5.20
N THR A 421 -0.84 -6.81 5.96
CA THR A 421 -2.10 -6.09 6.25
C THR A 421 -2.91 -5.67 5.01
N PRO A 422 -2.33 -5.27 3.86
CA PRO A 422 -3.12 -4.90 2.69
C PRO A 422 -4.04 -6.01 2.17
N PHE A 423 -3.73 -7.28 2.44
CA PHE A 423 -4.62 -8.39 2.07
C PHE A 423 -5.85 -8.49 2.97
N GLU A 424 -5.79 -7.99 4.20
CA GLU A 424 -6.96 -7.86 5.08
C GLU A 424 -7.95 -6.86 4.48
N TYR A 425 -7.47 -5.69 4.02
CA TYR A 425 -8.32 -4.74 3.30
C TYR A 425 -8.86 -5.31 1.98
N ALA A 426 -8.03 -6.01 1.20
CA ALA A 426 -8.46 -6.66 -0.04
C ALA A 426 -9.58 -7.69 0.22
N LYS A 427 -9.50 -8.44 1.32
CA LYS A 427 -10.54 -9.36 1.77
C LYS A 427 -11.85 -8.64 2.11
N ALA A 428 -11.77 -7.48 2.77
CA ALA A 428 -12.95 -6.66 3.06
C ALA A 428 -13.59 -6.07 1.80
N LEU A 429 -12.77 -5.63 0.83
CA LEU A 429 -13.26 -5.17 -0.48
C LEU A 429 -13.95 -6.30 -1.25
N ALA A 430 -13.42 -7.52 -1.15
CA ALA A 430 -14.01 -8.71 -1.75
C ALA A 430 -15.33 -9.15 -1.08
N GLY A 431 -15.77 -8.51 0.01
CA GLY A 431 -17.03 -8.82 0.70
C GLY A 431 -16.93 -9.92 1.76
N PHE A 432 -15.71 -10.26 2.21
CA PHE A 432 -15.43 -11.32 3.19
C PHE A 432 -15.03 -10.76 4.55
N ASN A 433 -15.75 -9.74 5.04
CA ASN A 433 -15.60 -9.15 6.38
C ASN A 433 -16.86 -9.34 7.25
N ARG A 434 -17.68 -10.35 6.94
CA ARG A 434 -18.94 -10.65 7.62
C ARG A 434 -18.70 -11.47 8.90
N LYS A 435 -19.59 -11.33 9.90
CA LYS A 435 -19.54 -12.14 11.14
C LYS A 435 -19.91 -13.61 10.91
N ASN A 436 -20.82 -13.89 9.99
CA ASN A 436 -21.36 -15.24 9.74
C ASN A 436 -20.74 -15.86 8.48
N MET A 437 -19.44 -16.19 8.52
CA MET A 437 -18.76 -16.92 7.45
C MET A 437 -18.31 -18.30 7.95
N PHE A 438 -18.35 -19.28 7.06
CA PHE A 438 -17.84 -20.63 7.28
C PHE A 438 -16.49 -20.79 6.59
N VAL A 439 -15.77 -21.86 6.92
CA VAL A 439 -14.45 -22.19 6.37
C VAL A 439 -14.54 -23.57 5.69
N THR A 440 -13.93 -23.76 4.52
CA THR A 440 -13.78 -25.09 3.90
C THR A 440 -12.78 -25.94 4.69
N GLU A 441 -13.07 -27.22 4.90
CA GLU A 441 -12.08 -28.19 5.38
C GLU A 441 -11.46 -28.97 4.21
N PHE A 442 -10.15 -29.18 4.30
CA PHE A 442 -9.43 -30.12 3.45
C PHE A 442 -9.01 -31.29 4.34
N PHE A 443 -9.38 -32.50 3.95
CA PHE A 443 -8.90 -33.75 4.55
C PHE A 443 -7.82 -34.36 3.66
#